data_AF-A0A372R1I4-F1
#
_entry.id   AF-A0A372R1I4-F1
#
_cell.length_a   1.000
_cell.length_b   1.000
_cell.length_c   1.000
_cell.angle_alpha   90.00
_cell.angle_beta   90.00
_cell.angle_gamma   90.00
#
_symmetry.space_group_name_H-M   'P 1'
#
loop_
_entity.id
_entity.type
_entity.pdbx_description
1 polymer ?
#
loop_
_entity_poly.entity_id
_entity_poly.type
_entity_poly.pdbx_seq_one_letter_code
_entity_poly.pdbx_strand_id
1 'polypeptide(L)'
;MAKSLLALLFVALYCTSYANAGYEVTSPTTGTLINAGDYTSVNWIINNVGPTEQLVNVILNNGPPENLTPIYTLCSGINPNVKTCSFTVPLDIPTALNYSITMGGTPENYAFGNYCK
;
A
#
# COMPACT_ATOMS: atom_id res chain seq x y z
N MET A 1 -50.28 -21.51 -1.22
CA MET A 1 -49.09 -21.66 -0.35
C MET A 1 -47.99 -22.32 -1.16
N ALA A 2 -47.04 -21.53 -1.69
CA ALA A 2 -45.83 -22.08 -2.31
C ALA A 2 -44.65 -21.52 -1.52
N LYS A 3 -43.85 -22.45 -1.00
CA LYS A 3 -42.81 -22.24 0.00
C LYS A 3 -41.63 -21.50 -0.62
N SER A 4 -41.14 -20.54 0.15
CA SER A 4 -39.82 -19.94 0.10
C SER A 4 -38.73 -20.92 -0.36
N LEU A 5 -37.92 -20.51 -1.34
CA LEU A 5 -36.52 -20.91 -1.42
C LEU A 5 -35.71 -19.72 -1.96
N LEU A 6 -35.43 -18.79 -1.04
CA LEU A 6 -34.37 -17.80 -1.17
C LEU A 6 -33.04 -18.57 -1.34
N ALA A 7 -32.49 -18.62 -2.55
CA ALA A 7 -31.10 -19.01 -2.75
C ALA A 7 -30.28 -17.72 -2.88
N LEU A 8 -29.64 -17.32 -1.78
CA LEU A 8 -28.69 -16.21 -1.74
C LEU A 8 -27.55 -16.48 -2.73
N LEU A 9 -27.55 -15.75 -3.84
CA LEU A 9 -26.40 -15.60 -4.69
C LEU A 9 -25.46 -14.57 -4.03
N PHE A 10 -24.59 -15.03 -3.13
CA PHE A 10 -23.46 -14.22 -2.66
C PHE A 10 -22.48 -14.06 -3.82
N VAL A 11 -22.67 -13.00 -4.61
CA VAL A 11 -21.65 -12.51 -5.52
C VAL A 11 -20.50 -12.02 -4.65
N ALA A 12 -19.45 -12.83 -4.53
CA ALA A 12 -18.17 -12.39 -4.00
C ALA A 12 -17.66 -11.29 -4.96
N LEU A 13 -17.88 -10.02 -4.59
CA LEU A 13 -17.17 -8.91 -5.19
C LEU A 13 -15.70 -9.07 -4.78
N TYR A 14 -14.93 -9.70 -5.66
CA TYR A 14 -13.48 -9.64 -5.61
C TYR A 14 -13.09 -8.17 -5.80
N CYS A 15 -12.67 -7.50 -4.72
CA CYS A 15 -11.94 -6.23 -4.79
C CYS A 15 -10.60 -6.48 -5.51
N THR A 16 -10.64 -6.58 -6.83
CA THR A 16 -9.44 -6.53 -7.67
C THR A 16 -9.32 -5.10 -8.19
N SER A 17 -8.79 -4.22 -7.34
CA SER A 17 -8.29 -2.93 -7.83
C SER A 17 -6.99 -3.20 -8.58
N TYR A 18 -7.09 -3.47 -9.89
CA TYR A 18 -5.94 -3.40 -10.80
C TYR A 18 -5.58 -1.93 -10.97
N ALA A 19 -4.80 -1.40 -10.03
CA ALA A 19 -3.97 -0.24 -10.33
C ALA A 19 -2.88 -0.74 -11.29
N ASN A 20 -2.74 -0.10 -12.45
CA ASN A 20 -1.63 -0.31 -13.38
C ASN A 20 -0.35 0.32 -12.80
N ALA A 21 -0.07 0.07 -11.53
CA ALA A 21 1.12 0.56 -10.88
C ALA A 21 2.27 -0.31 -11.38
N GLY A 22 3.24 0.28 -12.06
CA GLY A 22 4.44 -0.44 -12.49
C GLY A 22 5.33 -0.92 -11.33
N TYR A 23 4.90 -0.67 -10.09
CA TYR A 23 5.51 -1.17 -8.87
C TYR A 23 4.52 -2.03 -8.08
N GLU A 24 5.05 -3.00 -7.35
CA GLU A 24 4.31 -3.79 -6.38
C GLU A 24 5.09 -3.82 -5.07
N VAL A 25 4.49 -3.31 -3.99
CA VAL A 25 5.07 -3.36 -2.64
C VAL A 25 4.95 -4.77 -2.09
N THR A 26 6.08 -5.43 -1.86
CA THR A 26 6.14 -6.81 -1.36
C THR A 26 6.39 -6.91 0.14
N SER A 27 6.81 -5.80 0.77
CA SER A 27 6.95 -5.70 2.22
C SER A 27 6.89 -4.23 2.65
N PRO A 28 6.28 -3.88 3.78
CA PRO A 28 5.48 -4.77 4.64
C PRO A 28 4.19 -5.22 3.93
N THR A 29 3.61 -6.36 4.30
CA THR A 29 2.33 -6.85 3.74
C THR A 29 1.18 -6.68 4.73
N THR A 30 -0.06 -6.83 4.28
CA THR A 30 -1.26 -6.82 5.13
C THR A 30 -1.05 -7.63 6.42
N GLY A 31 -1.40 -7.03 7.57
CA GLY A 31 -1.24 -7.63 8.89
C GLY A 31 0.15 -7.49 9.52
N THR A 32 1.13 -6.91 8.83
CA THR A 32 2.43 -6.59 9.44
C THR A 32 2.25 -5.59 10.57
N LEU A 33 2.75 -5.92 11.75
CA LEU A 33 2.81 -5.01 12.90
C LEU A 33 4.12 -4.22 12.82
N ILE A 34 4.00 -2.90 12.96
CA ILE A 34 5.13 -1.96 12.93
C ILE A 34 4.99 -1.08 14.16
N ASN A 35 6.01 -1.05 15.03
CA ASN A 35 5.98 -0.19 16.22
C ASN A 35 6.74 1.11 15.97
N ALA A 36 6.31 2.15 16.66
CA ALA A 36 6.99 3.43 16.68
C ALA A 36 8.45 3.25 17.14
N GLY A 37 9.41 3.83 16.40
CA GLY A 37 10.84 3.73 16.67
C GLY A 37 11.52 2.46 16.12
N ASP A 38 10.78 1.49 15.59
CA ASP A 38 11.39 0.32 14.95
C ASP A 38 12.18 0.74 13.70
N TYR A 39 13.31 0.07 13.47
CA TYR A 39 14.02 0.16 12.20
C TYR A 39 13.51 -0.91 11.25
N THR A 40 12.99 -0.51 10.10
CA THR A 40 12.34 -1.41 9.13
C THR A 40 12.59 -0.96 7.69
N SER A 41 12.02 -1.68 6.72
CA SER A 41 12.16 -1.37 5.30
C SER A 41 10.89 -1.65 4.51
N VAL A 42 10.62 -0.79 3.52
CA VAL A 42 9.70 -1.08 2.43
C VAL A 42 10.47 -1.74 1.29
N ASN A 43 9.98 -2.86 0.78
CA ASN A 43 10.53 -3.57 -0.38
C ASN A 43 9.48 -3.63 -1.49
N TRP A 44 9.95 -3.61 -2.74
CA TRP A 44 9.07 -3.68 -3.90
C TRP A 44 9.71 -4.41 -5.07
N ILE A 45 8.87 -4.82 -6.01
CA ILE A 45 9.26 -5.28 -7.34
C ILE A 45 8.77 -4.30 -8.40
N ILE A 46 9.38 -4.40 -9.59
CA ILE A 46 9.03 -3.59 -10.76
C ILE A 46 8.46 -4.56 -11.79
N ASN A 47 7.27 -4.27 -12.30
CA ASN A 47 6.57 -5.11 -13.27
C ASN A 47 7.26 -5.00 -14.65
N ASN A 48 7.01 -5.94 -15.57
CA ASN A 48 7.61 -5.89 -16.92
C ASN A 48 7.12 -4.71 -17.79
N VAL A 49 6.05 -4.02 -17.37
CA VAL A 49 5.56 -2.76 -17.98
C VAL A 49 6.11 -1.55 -17.20
N GLY A 50 7.12 -1.77 -16.36
CA GLY A 50 7.54 -0.93 -15.23
C GLY A 50 7.64 0.56 -15.55
N PRO A 51 7.40 1.41 -14.54
CA PRO A 51 7.21 2.82 -14.76
C PRO A 51 8.56 3.47 -15.08
N THR A 52 8.51 4.52 -15.87
CA THR A 52 9.68 5.20 -16.46
C THR A 52 10.34 6.20 -15.50
N GLU A 53 9.96 6.19 -14.22
CA GLU A 53 10.37 7.19 -13.25
C GLU A 53 11.82 7.00 -12.83
N GLN A 54 12.60 8.08 -12.86
CA GLN A 54 13.99 8.03 -12.41
C GLN A 54 14.12 7.97 -10.89
N LEU A 55 13.16 8.57 -10.19
CA LEU A 55 13.13 8.70 -8.74
C LEU A 55 11.71 8.49 -8.22
N VAL A 56 11.59 7.84 -7.06
CA VAL A 56 10.32 7.60 -6.36
C VAL A 56 10.38 8.05 -4.91
N ASN A 57 9.20 8.30 -4.35
CA ASN A 57 9.01 8.50 -2.92
C ASN A 57 8.25 7.32 -2.33
N VAL A 58 8.51 7.04 -1.05
CA VAL A 58 7.75 6.07 -0.25
C VAL A 58 7.02 6.84 0.83
N ILE A 59 5.69 6.76 0.81
CA ILE A 59 4.79 7.56 1.65
C ILE A 59 3.97 6.61 2.51
N LEU A 60 3.92 6.90 3.80
CA LEU A 60 2.96 6.30 4.72
C LEU A 60 1.69 7.13 4.71
N ASN A 61 0.57 6.44 4.53
CA ASN A 61 -0.77 7.01 4.55
C ASN A 61 -1.59 6.37 5.65
N ASN A 62 -2.59 7.11 6.15
CA ASN A 62 -3.58 6.61 7.09
C ASN A 62 -4.98 6.86 6.52
N GLY A 63 -5.90 5.95 6.79
CA GLY A 63 -7.31 6.09 6.43
C GLY A 63 -7.85 4.84 5.74
N PRO A 64 -9.16 4.81 5.45
CA PRO A 64 -9.73 3.73 4.68
C PRO A 64 -9.19 3.76 3.23
N PRO A 65 -9.17 2.63 2.49
CA PRO A 65 -8.61 2.55 1.14
C PRO A 65 -9.20 3.58 0.16
N GLU A 66 -10.47 3.95 0.33
CA GLU A 66 -11.16 4.96 -0.47
C GLU A 66 -10.77 6.42 -0.13
N ASN A 67 -10.08 6.65 0.99
CA ASN A 67 -9.69 7.98 1.45
C ASN A 67 -8.37 7.95 2.24
N LEU A 68 -7.31 7.52 1.57
CA LEU A 68 -5.96 7.51 2.13
C LEU A 68 -5.42 8.95 2.24
N THR A 69 -4.98 9.32 3.43
CA THR A 69 -4.33 10.62 3.70
C THR A 69 -2.84 10.41 3.96
N PRO A 70 -1.94 11.06 3.20
CA PRO A 70 -0.51 11.03 3.47
C PRO A 70 -0.19 11.62 4.84
N ILE A 71 0.67 10.93 5.60
CA ILE A 71 1.10 11.38 6.93
C ILE A 71 2.61 11.56 7.04
N TYR A 72 3.40 10.67 6.42
CA TYR A 72 4.87 10.76 6.44
C TYR A 72 5.46 10.37 5.10
N THR A 73 6.50 11.09 4.68
CA THR A 73 7.41 10.62 3.63
C THR A 73 8.52 9.84 4.30
N LEU A 74 8.55 8.52 4.09
CA LEU A 74 9.51 7.62 4.71
C LEU A 74 10.87 7.65 4.00
N CYS A 75 10.82 7.68 2.67
CA CYS A 75 11.99 7.92 1.82
C CYS A 75 11.61 8.85 0.67
N SER A 76 12.57 9.66 0.22
CA SER A 76 12.39 10.54 -0.94
C SER A 76 13.55 10.42 -1.91
N GLY A 77 13.25 10.57 -3.21
CA GLY A 77 14.26 10.62 -4.25
C GLY A 77 15.04 9.30 -4.39
N ILE A 78 14.37 8.16 -4.20
CA ILE A 78 14.99 6.85 -4.28
C ILE A 78 15.01 6.37 -5.73
N ASN A 79 16.14 5.83 -6.18
CA ASN A 79 16.19 5.11 -7.46
C ASN A 79 15.35 3.83 -7.32
N PRO A 80 14.29 3.63 -8.12
CA PRO A 80 13.39 2.50 -7.97
C PRO A 80 14.08 1.13 -8.15
N ASN A 81 15.23 1.09 -8.84
CA ASN A 81 15.99 -0.14 -9.05
C ASN A 81 16.68 -0.66 -7.78
N VAL A 82 16.78 0.16 -6.72
CA VAL A 82 17.27 -0.27 -5.40
C VAL A 82 16.31 -1.25 -4.74
N LYS A 83 15.00 -1.18 -5.08
CA LYS A 83 13.96 -2.12 -4.61
C LYS A 83 13.72 -2.16 -3.11
N THR A 84 14.33 -1.22 -2.37
CA THR A 84 14.18 -1.11 -0.93
C THR A 84 14.35 0.33 -0.46
N CYS A 85 13.67 0.67 0.62
CA CYS A 85 13.77 1.91 1.39
C CYS A 85 13.79 1.52 2.87
N SER A 86 14.91 1.73 3.55
CA SER A 86 15.02 1.51 4.99
C SER A 86 14.77 2.82 5.74
N PHE A 87 14.02 2.75 6.82
CA PHE A 87 13.62 3.92 7.61
C PHE A 87 13.39 3.53 9.06
N THR A 88 13.46 4.54 9.94
CA THR A 88 12.98 4.42 11.33
C THR A 88 11.54 4.90 11.38
N VAL A 89 10.65 4.11 11.98
CA VAL A 89 9.24 4.46 12.13
C VAL A 89 9.13 5.70 13.04
N PRO A 90 8.41 6.76 12.64
CA PRO A 90 8.24 7.95 13.46
C PRO A 90 7.72 7.62 14.87
N LEU A 91 8.31 8.24 15.89
CA LEU A 91 7.93 7.98 17.29
C LEU A 91 6.54 8.53 17.64
N ASP A 92 6.09 9.53 16.89
CA ASP A 92 4.82 10.24 17.03
C ASP A 92 3.72 9.68 16.11
N ILE A 93 3.96 8.54 15.44
CA ILE A 93 2.97 7.91 14.59
C ILE A 93 1.68 7.61 15.39
N PRO A 94 0.50 8.06 14.93
CA PRO A 94 -0.75 7.75 15.61
C PRO A 94 -0.98 6.24 15.71
N THR A 95 -1.60 5.76 16.78
CA THR A 95 -2.07 4.36 16.79
C THR A 95 -3.28 4.25 15.86
N ALA A 96 -3.14 3.52 14.75
CA ALA A 96 -4.21 3.29 13.79
C ALA A 96 -4.17 1.87 13.23
N LEU A 97 -5.33 1.39 12.77
CA LEU A 97 -5.47 0.06 12.15
C LEU A 97 -5.27 0.09 10.63
N ASN A 98 -5.41 1.25 10.00
CA ASN A 98 -5.50 1.39 8.55
C ASN A 98 -4.32 2.22 8.04
N TYR A 99 -3.13 1.66 8.13
CA TYR A 99 -1.97 2.20 7.42
C TYR A 99 -1.94 1.69 5.99
N SER A 100 -1.31 2.45 5.09
CA SER A 100 -1.04 2.08 3.71
C SER A 100 0.28 2.67 3.26
N ILE A 101 1.05 1.91 2.49
CA ILE A 101 2.27 2.38 1.86
C ILE A 101 1.94 2.72 0.41
N THR A 102 2.23 3.96 0.04
CA THR A 102 2.22 4.39 -1.35
C THR A 102 3.65 4.56 -1.84
N MET A 103 3.91 4.10 -3.06
CA MET A 103 5.20 4.29 -3.71
C MET A 103 5.02 4.76 -5.15
N GLY A 104 5.79 5.78 -5.55
CA GLY A 104 5.85 6.31 -6.91
C GLY A 104 6.42 7.73 -6.95
N GLY A 105 6.69 8.25 -8.14
CA GLY A 105 7.15 9.62 -8.38
C GLY A 105 6.01 10.59 -8.68
N THR A 106 4.96 10.13 -9.35
CA THR A 106 3.74 10.90 -9.67
C THR A 106 2.48 10.12 -9.27
N PRO A 107 1.37 10.81 -8.93
CA PRO A 107 0.13 10.17 -8.48
C PRO A 107 -0.42 9.09 -9.44
N GLU A 108 -0.15 9.23 -10.73
CA GLU A 108 -0.60 8.31 -11.77
C GLU A 108 0.12 6.95 -11.74
N ASN A 109 1.31 6.89 -11.13
CA ASN A 109 2.15 5.69 -11.04
C ASN A 109 2.16 5.06 -9.64
N TYR A 110 1.31 5.55 -8.74
CA TYR A 110 1.29 5.10 -7.36
C TYR A 110 0.89 3.63 -7.23
N ALA A 111 1.80 2.85 -6.66
CA ALA A 111 1.51 1.54 -6.10
C ALA A 111 0.99 1.69 -4.68
N PHE A 112 0.00 0.88 -4.32
CA PHE A 112 -0.58 0.84 -2.99
C PHE A 112 -0.37 -0.54 -2.37
N GLY A 113 0.25 -0.59 -1.20
CA GLY A 113 0.18 -1.72 -0.29
C GLY A 113 -0.95 -1.47 0.72
N ASN A 114 -2.10 -2.13 0.54
CA ASN A 114 -3.22 -2.00 1.48
C ASN A 114 -3.03 -2.91 2.69
N TYR A 115 -3.21 -2.36 3.90
CA TYR A 115 -3.25 -3.13 5.14
C TYR A 115 -4.67 -3.00 5.69
N CYS A 116 -5.56 -3.87 5.24
CA CYS A 116 -6.87 -4.04 5.88
C CYS A 116 -6.79 -5.18 6.90
N LYS A 117 -7.43 -4.98 8.03
CA LYS A 117 -7.84 -6.08 8.91
C LYS A 117 -9.21 -6.61 8.47
#